data_AF-A0A2D7L8H1-F1
#
_entry.id   AF-A0A2D7L8H1-F1
#
_cell.length_a   1.000
_cell.length_b   1.000
_cell.length_c   1.000
_cell.angle_alpha   90.00
_cell.angle_beta   90.00
_cell.angle_gamma   90.00
#
_symmetry.space_group_name_H-M   'P 1'
#
loop_
_entity.id
_entity.type
_entity.pdbx_description
1 polymer ?
#
loop_
_entity_poly.entity_id
_entity_poly.type
_entity_poly.pdbx_seq_one_letter_code
_entity_poly.pdbx_strand_id
1 'polypeptide(L)'
;FVRFGNCNLRCEWCDTDFLTYEERTLDSIVDEVLSYNCDRVIFTGGEPAMQDLATIGSILKEHGINLSIETNGTIPVDPVIDWICVSPKDQLYPNSKIKQRTGDELKVVYCGQSLEMYDGLKDGFDHHFIQPCYIDSDSVEENGKSFQVVEKLVKQSPGWRLSLQTHKWMGVL
;
A
#
# COMPACT_ATOMS: atom_id res chain seq x y z
N PHE A 1 5.66 -9.04 6.87
CA PHE A 1 4.46 -8.60 6.13
C PHE A 1 3.35 -9.62 6.37
N VAL A 2 2.11 -9.19 6.54
CA VAL A 2 0.93 -10.07 6.51
C VAL A 2 0.07 -9.60 5.34
N ARG A 3 -0.11 -10.49 4.36
CA ARG A 3 -0.84 -10.21 3.12
C ARG A 3 -2.19 -10.91 3.18
N PHE A 4 -3.28 -10.17 3.30
CA PHE A 4 -4.62 -10.71 3.37
C PHE A 4 -5.15 -11.10 1.99
N GLY A 5 -6.07 -12.06 1.97
CA GLY A 5 -6.83 -12.41 0.77
C GLY A 5 -7.94 -11.39 0.47
N ASN A 6 -8.41 -11.41 -0.78
CA ASN A 6 -9.44 -10.54 -1.35
C ASN A 6 -9.11 -9.03 -1.41
N CYS A 7 -9.73 -8.38 -2.38
CA CYS A 7 -9.72 -6.92 -2.56
C CYS A 7 -11.12 -6.47 -2.95
N ASN A 8 -11.47 -5.21 -2.70
CA ASN A 8 -12.68 -4.59 -3.24
C ASN A 8 -12.46 -3.90 -4.60
N LEU A 9 -11.22 -3.89 -5.11
CA LEU A 9 -10.84 -3.39 -6.44
C LEU A 9 -10.12 -4.48 -7.26
N ARG A 10 -9.93 -4.27 -8.56
CA ARG A 10 -9.30 -5.24 -9.50
C ARG A 10 -8.33 -4.54 -10.46
N CYS A 11 -7.38 -3.79 -9.93
CA CYS A 11 -6.49 -2.95 -10.73
C CYS A 11 -5.76 -3.79 -11.79
N GLU A 12 -5.73 -3.34 -13.04
CA GLU A 12 -5.16 -4.11 -14.16
C GLU A 12 -3.65 -4.37 -14.00
N TRP A 13 -2.95 -3.50 -13.26
CA TRP A 13 -1.53 -3.60 -12.95
C TRP A 13 -1.25 -4.12 -11.53
N CYS A 14 -2.25 -4.73 -10.86
CA CYS A 14 -2.04 -5.30 -9.54
C CYS A 14 -1.01 -6.45 -9.61
N ASP A 15 0.09 -6.31 -8.89
CA ASP A 15 1.19 -7.29 -8.81
C ASP A 15 0.98 -8.35 -7.71
N THR A 16 -0.20 -8.37 -7.12
CA THR A 16 -0.55 -9.24 -6.00
C THR A 16 -1.68 -10.19 -6.41
N ASP A 17 -1.45 -11.50 -6.33
CA ASP A 17 -2.54 -12.50 -6.34
C ASP A 17 -3.20 -12.52 -4.95
N PHE A 18 -4.37 -11.87 -4.86
CA PHE A 18 -5.21 -11.88 -3.66
C PHE A 18 -6.39 -12.85 -3.78
N LEU A 19 -6.51 -13.62 -4.88
CA LEU A 19 -7.56 -14.62 -5.07
C LEU A 19 -7.11 -15.99 -4.57
N THR A 20 -5.81 -16.25 -4.59
CA THR A 20 -5.20 -17.44 -4.01
C THR A 20 -4.79 -17.15 -2.56
N TYR A 21 -5.54 -17.68 -1.59
CA TYR A 21 -5.25 -17.52 -0.17
C TYR A 21 -5.75 -18.75 0.61
N GLU A 22 -5.24 -18.92 1.83
CA GLU A 22 -5.71 -19.92 2.77
C GLU A 22 -6.38 -19.27 3.99
N GLU A 23 -7.43 -19.90 4.49
CA GLU A 23 -8.01 -19.51 5.77
C GLU A 23 -7.14 -20.05 6.91
N ARG A 24 -6.81 -19.18 7.85
CA ARG A 24 -6.01 -19.53 9.03
C ARG A 24 -6.68 -19.01 10.29
N THR A 25 -6.42 -19.68 11.40
CA THR A 25 -6.85 -19.18 12.71
C THR A 25 -6.01 -17.99 13.12
N LEU A 26 -6.60 -17.09 13.92
CA LEU A 26 -5.92 -15.92 14.46
C LEU A 26 -4.63 -16.31 15.18
N ASP A 27 -4.70 -17.26 16.10
CA ASP A 27 -3.55 -17.74 16.89
C ASP A 27 -2.42 -18.22 15.97
N SER A 28 -2.76 -18.97 14.93
CA SER A 28 -1.77 -19.49 13.98
C SER A 28 -1.07 -18.39 13.18
N ILE A 29 -1.77 -17.30 12.87
CA ILE A 29 -1.19 -16.13 12.19
C ILE A 29 -0.27 -15.38 13.17
N VAL A 30 -0.75 -15.14 14.39
CA VAL A 30 0.01 -14.43 15.43
C VAL A 30 1.29 -15.18 15.76
N ASP A 31 1.21 -16.48 16.04
CA ASP A 31 2.37 -17.32 16.36
C ASP A 31 3.43 -17.28 15.25
N GLU A 32 3.00 -17.36 13.99
CA GLU A 32 3.92 -17.27 12.86
C GLU A 32 4.55 -15.87 12.75
N VAL A 33 3.75 -14.82 12.89
CA VAL A 33 4.25 -13.43 12.86
C VAL A 33 5.31 -13.21 13.94
N LEU A 34 5.07 -13.68 15.16
CA LEU A 34 5.99 -13.54 16.29
C LEU A 34 7.27 -14.36 16.10
N SER A 35 7.21 -15.48 15.37
CA SER A 35 8.39 -16.32 15.09
C SER A 35 9.47 -15.60 14.27
N TYR A 36 9.11 -14.58 13.49
CA TYR A 36 10.06 -13.79 12.69
C TYR A 36 10.87 -12.78 13.51
N ASN A 37 10.55 -12.57 14.80
CA ASN A 37 11.26 -11.68 15.71
C ASN A 37 11.50 -10.27 15.13
N CYS A 38 10.44 -9.67 14.59
CA CYS A 38 10.44 -8.34 13.99
C CYS A 38 9.66 -7.36 14.86
N ASP A 39 10.12 -6.12 14.99
CA ASP A 39 9.43 -5.09 15.81
C ASP A 39 8.27 -4.40 15.06
N ARG A 40 8.05 -4.75 13.79
CA ARG A 40 7.05 -4.14 12.92
C ARG A 40 6.39 -5.17 12.02
N VAL A 41 5.07 -5.05 11.89
CA VAL A 41 4.26 -5.79 10.92
C VAL A 41 3.58 -4.81 9.98
N ILE A 42 3.62 -5.13 8.69
CA ILE A 42 2.92 -4.39 7.64
C ILE A 42 1.75 -5.25 7.17
N PHE A 43 0.54 -4.77 7.41
CA PHE A 43 -0.71 -5.31 6.89
C PHE A 43 -0.94 -4.80 5.47
N THR A 44 -1.14 -5.73 4.53
CA THR A 44 -1.32 -5.44 3.10
C THR A 44 -2.20 -6.53 2.46
N GLY A 45 -2.36 -6.51 1.15
CA GLY A 45 -2.98 -7.60 0.37
C GLY A 45 -4.49 -7.67 0.43
N GLY A 46 -5.14 -8.18 -0.62
CA GLY A 46 -5.70 -7.22 -1.57
C GLY A 46 -6.07 -5.89 -0.90
N GLU A 47 -7.23 -5.77 -0.26
CA GLU A 47 -7.52 -4.61 0.61
C GLU A 47 -7.57 -5.01 2.10
N PRO A 48 -6.54 -4.67 2.92
CA PRO A 48 -6.46 -5.10 4.31
C PRO A 48 -7.56 -4.50 5.20
N ALA A 49 -8.05 -3.29 4.91
CA ALA A 49 -9.11 -2.66 5.71
C ALA A 49 -10.48 -3.35 5.55
N MET A 50 -10.60 -4.38 4.71
CA MET A 50 -11.77 -5.27 4.68
C MET A 50 -11.80 -6.26 5.85
N GLN A 51 -10.67 -6.45 6.55
CA GLN A 51 -10.51 -7.45 7.61
C GLN A 51 -10.71 -6.82 9.01
N ASP A 52 -10.90 -7.67 10.02
CA ASP A 52 -10.92 -7.24 11.42
C ASP A 52 -9.50 -6.98 11.94
N LEU A 53 -8.98 -5.79 11.63
CA LEU A 53 -7.63 -5.37 12.03
C LEU A 53 -7.52 -5.14 13.55
N ALA A 54 -8.60 -4.76 14.23
CA ALA A 54 -8.60 -4.49 15.66
C ALA A 54 -8.22 -5.73 16.46
N THR A 55 -8.81 -6.88 16.11
CA THR A 55 -8.59 -8.16 16.80
C THR A 55 -7.14 -8.62 16.68
N ILE A 56 -6.60 -8.76 15.48
CA ILE A 56 -5.19 -9.17 15.29
C ILE A 56 -4.21 -8.10 15.76
N GLY A 57 -4.53 -6.83 15.52
CA GLY A 57 -3.67 -5.71 15.87
C GLY A 57 -3.49 -5.56 17.38
N SER A 58 -4.56 -5.73 18.17
CA SER A 58 -4.48 -5.62 19.62
C SER A 58 -3.55 -6.68 20.22
N ILE A 59 -3.65 -7.92 19.75
CA ILE A 59 -2.77 -9.02 20.21
C ILE A 59 -1.32 -8.71 19.84
N LEU A 60 -1.03 -8.33 18.60
CA LEU A 60 0.34 -7.99 18.19
C LEU A 60 0.92 -6.83 19.00
N LYS A 61 0.09 -5.84 19.37
CA LYS A 61 0.51 -4.72 20.23
C LYS A 61 0.85 -5.14 21.66
N GLU A 62 0.19 -6.15 22.22
CA GLU A 62 0.58 -6.72 23.52
C GLU A 62 2.00 -7.31 23.51
N HIS A 63 2.46 -7.73 22.33
CA HIS A 63 3.83 -8.18 22.09
C HIS A 63 4.81 -7.05 21.69
N GLY A 64 4.39 -5.78 21.76
CA GLY A 64 5.24 -4.62 21.44
C GLY A 64 5.47 -4.39 19.94
N ILE A 65 4.68 -5.03 19.08
CA ILE A 65 4.80 -4.89 17.62
C ILE A 65 4.17 -3.58 17.15
N ASN A 66 4.90 -2.82 16.33
CA ASN A 66 4.36 -1.65 15.63
C ASN A 66 3.61 -2.09 14.37
N LEU A 67 2.45 -1.50 14.12
CA LEU A 67 1.59 -1.88 13.00
C LEU A 67 1.58 -0.79 11.93
N SER A 68 1.82 -1.20 10.69
CA SER A 68 1.64 -0.35 9.52
C SER A 68 0.63 -0.97 8.56
N ILE A 69 -0.07 -0.16 7.77
CA ILE A 69 -0.99 -0.65 6.74
C ILE A 69 -0.67 -0.03 5.38
N GLU A 70 -0.82 -0.83 4.32
CA GLU A 70 -0.91 -0.36 2.94
C GLU A 70 -2.34 -0.60 2.42
N THR A 71 -3.11 0.47 2.23
CA THR A 71 -4.53 0.40 1.83
C THR A 71 -4.80 1.22 0.56
N ASN A 72 -5.83 0.85 -0.20
CA ASN A 72 -6.35 1.67 -1.29
C ASN A 72 -7.19 2.88 -0.79
N GLY A 73 -7.46 2.96 0.51
CA GLY A 73 -8.11 4.10 1.18
C GLY A 73 -9.63 4.17 1.02
N THR A 74 -10.28 3.19 0.39
CA THR A 74 -11.74 3.18 0.20
C THR A 74 -12.53 2.77 1.45
N ILE A 75 -11.85 2.32 2.49
CA ILE A 75 -12.39 1.96 3.81
C ILE A 75 -11.57 2.70 4.88
N PRO A 76 -12.21 3.33 5.89
CA PRO A 76 -11.48 3.91 7.02
C PRO A 76 -10.65 2.86 7.75
N VAL A 77 -9.41 3.21 8.09
CA VAL A 77 -8.47 2.34 8.77
C VAL A 77 -8.76 2.33 10.27
N ASP A 78 -8.65 1.16 10.89
CA ASP A 78 -8.80 1.00 12.32
C ASP A 78 -7.69 1.75 13.11
N PRO A 79 -8.02 2.46 14.21
CA PRO A 79 -7.04 3.22 15.00
C PRO A 79 -5.98 2.36 15.71
N VAL A 80 -6.10 1.02 15.67
CA VAL A 80 -5.03 0.12 16.11
C VAL A 80 -3.76 0.30 15.26
N ILE A 81 -3.84 0.85 14.04
CA ILE A 81 -2.69 1.01 13.16
C ILE A 81 -1.85 2.24 13.55
N ASP A 82 -0.52 2.07 13.64
CA ASP A 82 0.42 3.13 14.00
C ASP A 82 0.90 3.94 12.80
N TRP A 83 0.91 3.35 11.59
CA TRP A 83 1.35 4.01 10.36
C TRP A 83 0.44 3.67 9.18
N ILE A 84 -0.16 4.68 8.57
CA ILE A 84 -1.15 4.56 7.49
C ILE A 84 -0.54 5.03 6.17
N CYS A 85 -0.33 4.09 5.24
CA CYS A 85 -0.03 4.38 3.85
C CYS A 85 -1.28 4.19 2.99
N VAL A 86 -1.81 5.28 2.43
CA VAL A 86 -2.91 5.28 1.46
C VAL A 86 -2.35 5.38 0.04
N SER A 87 -2.69 4.40 -0.79
CA SER A 87 -2.41 4.42 -2.22
C SER A 87 -3.72 4.47 -3.00
N PRO A 88 -4.23 5.67 -3.34
CA PRO A 88 -5.52 5.81 -4.01
C PRO A 88 -5.49 5.19 -5.42
N LYS A 89 -6.65 4.74 -5.88
CA LYS A 89 -6.86 4.08 -7.17
C LYS A 89 -7.96 4.76 -8.00
N ASP A 90 -8.35 5.98 -7.62
CA ASP A 90 -9.40 6.78 -8.25
C ASP A 90 -9.07 7.22 -9.69
N GLN A 91 -7.79 7.13 -10.10
CA GLN A 91 -7.39 7.26 -11.50
C GLN A 91 -7.89 6.10 -12.38
N LEU A 92 -8.12 4.93 -11.80
CA LEU A 92 -8.74 3.78 -12.48
C LEU A 92 -10.21 3.61 -12.12
N TYR A 93 -10.58 3.97 -10.89
CA TYR A 93 -11.91 3.78 -10.32
C TYR A 93 -12.47 5.12 -9.82
N PRO A 94 -12.89 6.03 -10.72
CA PRO A 94 -13.33 7.38 -10.32
C PRO A 94 -14.56 7.39 -9.40
N ASN A 95 -15.32 6.30 -9.36
CA ASN A 95 -16.48 6.14 -8.47
C ASN A 95 -16.11 5.60 -7.08
N SER A 96 -14.89 5.09 -6.90
CA SER A 96 -14.39 4.56 -5.63
C SER A 96 -13.82 5.71 -4.79
N LYS A 97 -14.68 6.31 -3.96
CA LYS A 97 -14.29 7.44 -3.10
C LYS A 97 -13.24 7.03 -2.07
N ILE A 98 -12.20 7.83 -1.95
CA ILE A 98 -11.20 7.73 -0.88
C ILE A 98 -11.85 8.21 0.43
N LYS A 99 -12.05 7.28 1.36
CA LYS A 99 -12.66 7.52 2.68
C LYS A 99 -11.61 7.77 3.76
N GLN A 100 -10.46 7.08 3.70
CA GLN A 100 -9.32 7.37 4.55
C GLN A 100 -8.61 8.62 4.01
N ARG A 101 -8.95 9.79 4.56
CA ARG A 101 -8.44 11.08 4.08
C ARG A 101 -7.23 11.59 4.84
N THR A 102 -6.85 10.93 5.93
CA THR A 102 -5.70 11.29 6.75
C THR A 102 -4.81 10.08 7.00
N GLY A 103 -3.54 10.30 7.30
CA GLY A 103 -2.58 9.26 7.61
C GLY A 103 -1.15 9.77 7.50
N ASP A 104 -0.18 8.87 7.54
CA ASP A 104 1.22 9.25 7.49
C ASP A 104 1.69 9.44 6.05
N GLU A 105 1.26 8.55 5.14
CA GLU A 105 1.79 8.46 3.79
C GLU A 105 0.71 8.40 2.71
N LEU A 106 0.76 9.32 1.75
CA LEU A 106 0.04 9.28 0.49
C LEU A 106 0.98 8.81 -0.62
N LYS A 107 0.84 7.56 -1.08
CA LYS A 107 1.69 6.94 -2.10
C LYS A 107 0.92 6.66 -3.38
N VAL A 108 1.04 7.54 -4.37
CA VAL A 108 0.26 7.45 -5.61
C VAL A 108 1.02 6.64 -6.66
N VAL A 109 0.36 5.66 -7.27
CA VAL A 109 0.92 4.95 -8.42
C VAL A 109 0.67 5.77 -9.67
N TYR A 110 1.73 6.14 -10.38
CA TYR A 110 1.66 6.97 -11.58
C TYR A 110 1.44 6.11 -12.82
N CYS A 111 0.29 6.31 -13.45
CA CYS A 111 -0.18 5.69 -14.68
C CYS A 111 -0.39 6.73 -15.80
N GLY A 112 0.16 7.95 -15.66
CA GLY A 112 0.01 9.05 -16.64
C GLY A 112 -1.04 10.10 -16.30
N GLN A 113 -1.70 9.98 -15.14
CA GLN A 113 -2.71 10.93 -14.66
C GLN A 113 -2.10 12.22 -14.10
N SER A 114 -2.89 13.31 -14.07
CA SER A 114 -2.48 14.58 -13.42
C SER A 114 -2.35 14.40 -11.90
N LEU A 115 -1.33 15.00 -11.28
CA LEU A 115 -1.17 14.99 -9.81
C LEU A 115 -2.18 15.87 -9.08
N GLU A 116 -2.78 16.84 -9.77
CA GLU A 116 -3.80 17.75 -9.21
C GLU A 116 -5.02 17.01 -8.63
N MET A 117 -5.27 15.79 -9.12
CA MET A 117 -6.34 14.95 -8.59
C MET A 117 -6.17 14.63 -7.10
N TYR A 118 -4.94 14.71 -6.59
CA TYR A 118 -4.61 14.41 -5.20
C TYR A 118 -4.52 15.64 -4.30
N ASP A 119 -4.68 16.86 -4.84
CA ASP A 119 -4.53 18.09 -4.06
C ASP A 119 -5.46 18.13 -2.84
N GLY A 120 -6.71 17.65 -3.00
CA GLY A 120 -7.67 17.56 -1.91
C GLY A 120 -7.38 16.48 -0.86
N LEU A 121 -6.38 15.62 -1.09
CA LEU A 121 -5.92 14.60 -0.14
C LEU A 121 -4.61 15.00 0.55
N LYS A 122 -3.73 15.73 -0.12
CA LYS A 122 -2.36 16.02 0.36
C LYS A 122 -2.31 16.54 1.79
N ASP A 123 -3.19 17.48 2.15
CA ASP A 123 -3.19 18.11 3.48
C ASP A 123 -3.49 17.13 4.63
N GLY A 124 -4.03 15.96 4.33
CA GLY A 124 -4.26 14.91 5.33
C GLY A 124 -3.06 14.00 5.59
N PHE A 125 -1.96 14.15 4.85
CA PHE A 125 -0.81 13.26 4.93
C PHE A 125 0.51 14.00 5.11
N ASP A 126 1.37 13.47 5.98
CA ASP A 126 2.70 14.05 6.27
C ASP A 126 3.70 13.80 5.14
N HIS A 127 3.46 12.76 4.34
CA HIS A 127 4.37 12.29 3.32
C HIS A 127 3.66 12.06 1.99
N HIS A 128 4.20 12.63 0.90
CA HIS A 128 3.66 12.43 -0.45
C HIS A 128 4.69 11.74 -1.33
N PHE A 129 4.32 10.60 -1.91
CA PHE A 129 5.18 9.82 -2.80
C PHE A 129 4.51 9.52 -4.13
N ILE A 130 5.30 9.57 -5.19
CA ILE A 130 4.93 9.09 -6.52
C ILE A 130 5.71 7.79 -6.76
N GLN A 131 4.98 6.73 -7.06
CA GLN A 131 5.51 5.42 -7.39
C GLN A 131 5.32 5.13 -8.88
N PRO A 132 6.36 4.75 -9.62
CA PRO A 132 6.19 4.24 -10.98
C PRO A 132 5.27 3.02 -11.00
N CYS A 133 4.31 3.00 -11.94
CA CYS A 133 3.54 1.79 -12.22
C CYS A 133 4.49 0.73 -12.80
N TYR A 134 4.57 -0.42 -12.12
CA TYR A 134 5.36 -1.56 -12.55
C TYR A 134 4.43 -2.63 -13.11
N ILE A 135 4.72 -3.10 -14.33
CA ILE A 135 3.94 -4.14 -15.01
C ILE A 135 4.78 -5.41 -15.05
N ASP A 136 4.31 -6.49 -14.41
CA ASP A 136 5.10 -7.72 -14.26
C ASP A 136 5.33 -8.48 -15.58
N SER A 137 4.45 -8.28 -16.58
CA SER A 137 4.64 -8.84 -17.93
C SER A 137 5.67 -8.08 -18.77
N ASP A 138 6.05 -6.87 -18.35
CA ASP A 138 6.95 -6.01 -19.09
C ASP A 138 8.42 -6.30 -18.75
N SER A 139 9.33 -5.99 -19.68
CA SER A 139 10.76 -6.14 -19.44
C SER A 139 11.27 -5.14 -18.39
N VAL A 140 12.44 -5.43 -17.82
CA VAL A 140 13.14 -4.50 -16.92
C VAL A 140 13.42 -3.16 -17.62
N GLU A 141 13.75 -3.18 -18.92
CA GLU A 141 13.96 -1.97 -19.71
C GLU A 141 12.69 -1.14 -19.84
N GLU A 142 11.55 -1.79 -20.10
CA GLU A 142 10.26 -1.10 -20.25
C GLU A 142 9.80 -0.47 -18.93
N ASN A 143 9.87 -1.23 -17.83
CA ASN A 143 9.63 -0.70 -16.49
C ASN A 143 10.62 0.43 -16.11
N GLY A 144 11.85 0.37 -16.62
CA GLY A 144 12.86 1.42 -16.48
C GLY A 144 12.48 2.75 -17.14
N LYS A 145 11.69 2.73 -18.21
CA LYS A 145 11.16 3.97 -18.84
C LYS A 145 10.15 4.65 -17.94
N SER A 146 9.24 3.89 -17.31
CA SER A 146 8.28 4.41 -16.32
C SER A 146 9.00 5.07 -15.14
N PHE A 147 10.09 4.46 -14.67
CA PHE A 147 10.95 5.06 -13.65
C PHE A 147 11.49 6.43 -14.08
N GLN A 148 12.07 6.55 -15.29
CA GLN A 148 12.64 7.82 -15.77
C GLN A 148 11.57 8.92 -15.92
N VAL A 149 10.35 8.57 -16.30
CA VAL A 149 9.23 9.52 -16.40
C VAL A 149 8.87 10.04 -15.00
N VAL A 150 8.69 9.15 -14.03
CA VAL A 150 8.31 9.55 -12.66
C VAL A 150 9.44 10.31 -11.96
N GLU A 151 10.69 9.93 -12.18
CA GLU A 151 11.86 10.64 -11.66
C GLU A 151 11.87 12.12 -12.09
N LYS A 152 11.63 12.38 -13.38
CA LYS A 152 11.50 13.74 -13.91
C LYS A 152 10.29 14.47 -13.33
N LEU A 153 9.16 13.78 -13.20
CA LEU A 153 7.92 14.34 -12.64
C LEU A 153 8.12 14.79 -11.19
N VAL A 154 8.73 13.95 -10.34
CA VAL A 154 9.02 14.27 -8.94
C VAL A 154 9.92 15.51 -8.84
N LYS A 155 10.96 15.62 -9.69
CA LYS A 155 11.83 16.82 -9.75
C LYS A 155 11.08 18.10 -10.10
N GLN A 156 9.97 18.00 -10.81
CA GLN A 156 9.13 19.13 -11.22
C GLN A 156 7.95 19.38 -10.25
N SER A 157 7.78 18.52 -9.24
CA SER A 157 6.60 18.52 -8.36
C SER A 157 7.02 18.70 -6.88
N PRO A 158 7.26 19.94 -6.41
CA PRO A 158 7.67 20.20 -5.03
C PRO A 158 6.75 19.54 -3.99
N GLY A 159 7.35 18.96 -2.96
CA GLY A 159 6.66 18.23 -1.89
C GLY A 159 6.47 16.74 -2.17
N TRP A 160 6.50 16.31 -3.43
CA TRP A 160 6.48 14.89 -3.79
C TRP A 160 7.88 14.28 -3.74
N ARG A 161 7.94 13.00 -3.37
CA ARG A 161 9.16 12.18 -3.37
C ARG A 161 8.97 10.92 -4.20
N LEU A 162 10.07 10.34 -4.66
CA LEU A 162 10.03 9.09 -5.40
C LEU A 162 9.92 7.90 -4.44
N SER A 163 8.96 7.00 -4.67
CA SER A 163 8.88 5.69 -4.02
C SER A 163 9.17 4.59 -5.05
N LEU A 164 10.17 3.77 -4.79
CA LEU A 164 10.53 2.65 -5.66
C LEU A 164 10.16 1.33 -5.01
N GLN A 165 9.61 0.41 -5.81
CA GLN A 165 9.45 -0.98 -5.43
C GLN A 165 10.81 -1.69 -5.46
N THR A 166 11.72 -1.32 -4.55
CA THR A 166 13.11 -1.78 -4.52
C THR A 166 13.25 -3.31 -4.52
N HIS A 167 12.31 -4.02 -3.88
CA HIS A 167 12.26 -5.48 -3.84
C HIS A 167 12.23 -6.10 -5.26
N LYS A 168 11.50 -5.51 -6.21
CA LYS A 168 11.47 -5.97 -7.61
C LYS A 168 12.84 -5.84 -8.30
N TRP A 169 13.56 -4.76 -8.01
CA TRP A 169 14.90 -4.51 -8.56
C TRP A 169 15.99 -5.35 -7.89
N MET A 170 15.80 -5.70 -6.62
CA MET A 170 16.71 -6.56 -5.86
C MET A 170 16.47 -8.06 -6.10
N GLY A 171 15.36 -8.43 -6.75
CA GLY A 171 14.98 -9.84 -6.93
C GLY A 171 14.57 -10.53 -5.63
N VAL A 172 14.02 -9.78 -4.68
CA VAL A 172 13.47 -10.31 -3.42
C VAL A 172 11.95 -10.33 -3.56
N LEU A 173 11.36 -11.51 -3.40
CA LEU A 173 9.91 -11.75 -3.38
C LEU A 173 9.43 -11.97 -1.95
#